data_AF-A0A4Y2R8I0-F1
#
_entry.id   AF-A0A4Y2R8I0-F1
#
_cell.length_a   1.000
_cell.length_b   1.000
_cell.length_c   1.000
_cell.angle_alpha   90.00
_cell.angle_beta   90.00
_cell.angle_gamma   90.00
#
_symmetry.space_group_name_H-M   'P 1'
#
loop_
_entity.id
_entity.type
_entity.pdbx_description
1 polymer ?
#
loop_
_entity_poly.entity_id
_entity_poly.type
_entity_poly.pdbx_seq_one_letter_code
_entity_poly.pdbx_strand_id
1 'polypeptide(L)'
;MSMNMIAKVYVCPTCGEKMVLTGRDGLDGYSWVCRKFGVNAHHVRRSVRKGSWFDESRLSIPEVLILKYLRVKKTSNEWIVDKMNVSEPTVVD
;
A
#
# COMPACT_ATOMS: atom_id res chain seq x y z
N MET A 1 18.09 1.27 -7.21
CA MET A 1 16.61 1.33 -7.18
C MET A 1 16.20 2.30 -6.10
N SER A 2 15.48 3.37 -6.43
CA SER A 2 14.83 4.21 -5.41
C SER A 2 13.68 3.40 -4.79
N MET A 3 13.84 2.95 -3.54
CA MET A 3 12.75 2.27 -2.83
C MET A 3 11.72 3.31 -2.40
N ASN A 4 10.70 3.48 -3.23
CA ASN A 4 9.58 4.34 -2.89
C ASN A 4 8.76 3.64 -1.80
N MET A 5 8.65 4.30 -0.65
CA MET A 5 7.80 3.87 0.45
C MET A 5 6.38 4.46 0.27
N ILE A 6 5.65 4.62 1.37
CA ILE A 6 4.34 5.27 1.39
C ILE A 6 4.53 6.78 1.22
N ALA A 7 3.81 7.38 0.27
CA ALA A 7 3.87 8.83 0.09
C ALA A 7 3.18 9.57 1.25
N LYS A 8 3.81 10.64 1.73
CA LYS A 8 3.24 11.53 2.75
C LYS A 8 2.07 12.37 2.21
N VAL A 9 2.09 12.68 0.92
CA VAL A 9 1.09 13.53 0.25
C VAL A 9 0.83 12.97 -1.15
N TYR A 10 -0.43 12.98 -1.55
CA TYR A 10 -0.85 12.73 -2.93
C TYR A 10 -1.55 13.94 -3.51
N VAL A 11 -1.33 14.18 -4.80
CA VAL A 11 -2.00 15.23 -5.58
C VAL A 11 -3.03 14.57 -6.50
N CYS A 12 -4.24 15.15 -6.54
CA CYS A 12 -5.32 14.67 -7.39
C CYS A 12 -4.93 14.84 -8.87
N PRO A 13 -4.97 13.78 -9.69
CA PRO A 13 -4.65 13.88 -11.12
C PRO A 13 -5.66 14.72 -11.90
N THR A 14 -6.87 14.94 -11.36
CA THR A 14 -7.94 15.66 -12.05
C THR A 14 -7.89 17.17 -11.79
N CYS A 15 -7.59 17.60 -10.56
CA CYS A 15 -7.65 19.02 -10.19
C CYS A 15 -6.34 19.60 -9.62
N GLY A 16 -5.30 18.77 -9.42
CA GLY A 16 -4.01 19.24 -8.90
C GLY A 16 -4.00 19.58 -7.41
N GLU A 17 -5.10 19.41 -6.68
CA GLU A 17 -5.16 19.65 -5.25
C GLU A 17 -4.62 18.47 -4.43
N LYS A 18 -4.15 18.74 -3.21
CA LYS A 18 -3.76 17.69 -2.26
C LYS A 18 -4.97 16.83 -1.89
N MET A 19 -4.79 15.51 -1.94
CA MET A 19 -5.79 14.53 -1.52
C MET A 19 -5.80 14.43 0.02
N VAL A 20 -6.95 14.07 0.57
CA VAL A 20 -7.15 13.83 2.01
C VAL A 20 -7.03 12.33 2.27
N LEU A 21 -6.38 11.95 3.37
CA LEU A 21 -6.37 10.58 3.84
C LEU A 21 -7.68 10.29 4.57
N THR A 22 -8.43 9.29 4.12
CA THR A 22 -9.75 8.96 4.67
C THR A 22 -9.83 7.48 5.01
N GLY A 23 -10.38 7.17 6.19
CA GLY A 23 -10.63 5.81 6.65
C GLY A 23 -11.62 5.08 5.74
N ARG A 24 -11.45 3.77 5.61
CA ARG A 24 -12.30 2.90 4.79
C ARG A 24 -12.25 1.46 5.25
N ASP A 25 -13.25 0.70 4.82
CA ASP A 25 -13.14 -0.75 4.79
C ASP A 25 -12.18 -1.17 3.68
N GLY A 26 -11.20 -2.00 4.03
CA GLY A 26 -10.16 -2.50 3.13
C GLY A 26 -8.90 -2.92 3.87
N LEU A 27 -8.00 -3.57 3.13
CA LEU A 27 -6.80 -4.22 3.65
C LEU A 27 -5.93 -3.33 4.55
N ASP A 28 -5.74 -2.06 4.17
CA ASP A 28 -4.91 -1.09 4.92
C ASP A 28 -5.75 -0.05 5.70
N GLY A 29 -7.07 -0.17 5.71
CA GLY A 29 -7.97 0.72 6.43
C GLY A 29 -8.06 2.17 5.93
N TYR A 30 -7.25 2.59 4.95
CA TYR A 30 -7.19 3.98 4.48
C TYR A 30 -7.08 4.11 2.95
N SER A 31 -7.51 5.26 2.42
CA SER A 31 -7.27 5.65 1.03
C SER A 31 -7.11 7.16 0.89
N TRP A 32 -6.34 7.59 -0.11
CA TRP A 32 -6.31 8.98 -0.54
C TRP A 32 -7.56 9.30 -1.33
N VAL A 33 -8.28 10.35 -0.95
CA VAL A 33 -9.54 10.78 -1.55
C VAL A 33 -9.47 12.25 -1.95
N CYS A 34 -9.89 12.55 -3.17
CA CYS A 34 -10.25 13.89 -3.60
C CYS A 34 -11.71 13.85 -4.02
N ARG A 35 -12.55 14.64 -3.35
CA ARG A 35 -13.97 14.74 -3.63
C ARG A 35 -14.35 16.20 -3.80
N LYS A 36 -14.88 16.54 -4.98
CA LYS A 36 -15.37 17.88 -5.32
C LYS A 36 -16.81 17.77 -5.83
N PHE A 37 -17.61 18.78 -5.50
CA PHE A 37 -19.00 18.92 -5.93
C PHE A 37 -19.15 20.18 -6.81
N GLY A 38 -20.18 20.23 -7.65
CA GLY A 38 -20.44 21.37 -8.54
C GLY A 38 -19.74 21.27 -9.90
N VAL A 39 -19.31 22.42 -10.46
CA VAL A 39 -18.56 22.47 -11.73
C VAL A 39 -17.21 21.76 -11.53
N ASN A 40 -16.86 20.84 -12.43
CA ASN A 40 -15.72 19.91 -12.30
C ASN A 40 -15.83 18.90 -11.13
N ALA A 41 -17.06 18.48 -10.80
CA ALA A 41 -17.30 17.43 -9.82
C ALA A 41 -16.53 16.14 -10.17
N HIS A 42 -15.86 15.58 -9.17
CA HIS A 42 -15.17 14.30 -9.30
C HIS A 42 -15.00 13.65 -7.93
N HIS A 43 -14.82 12.34 -7.96
CA HIS A 43 -14.50 11.54 -6.80
C HIS A 43 -13.37 10.58 -7.16
N VAL A 44 -12.14 10.99 -6.87
CA VAL A 44 -10.93 10.20 -7.15
C VAL A 44 -10.47 9.54 -5.85
N ARG A 45 -10.21 8.24 -5.93
CA ARG A 45 -9.68 7.44 -4.84
C ARG A 45 -8.38 6.77 -5.26
N ARG A 46 -7.39 6.73 -4.36
CA ARG A 46 -6.13 6.01 -4.55
C ARG A 46 -5.76 5.21 -3.31
N SER A 47 -5.13 4.05 -3.51
CA SER A 47 -4.54 3.29 -2.40
C SER A 47 -3.44 4.10 -1.72
N VAL A 48 -3.32 3.98 -0.40
CA VAL A 48 -2.18 4.54 0.36
C VAL A 48 -0.85 3.97 -0.09
N ARG A 49 -0.87 2.74 -0.63
CA ARG A 49 0.31 2.05 -1.14
C ARG A 49 0.73 2.49 -2.53
N LYS A 50 -0.08 3.29 -3.25
CA LYS A 50 0.22 3.59 -4.66
C LYS A 50 1.65 4.11 -4.79
N GLY A 51 2.37 3.68 -5.81
CA GLY A 51 3.75 4.12 -6.08
C GLY A 51 4.80 3.60 -5.11
N SER A 52 4.43 2.80 -4.09
CA SER A 52 5.39 2.06 -3.31
C SER A 52 5.82 0.78 -4.05
N TRP A 53 6.91 0.18 -3.61
CA TRP A 53 7.38 -1.12 -4.15
C TRP A 53 6.43 -2.29 -3.86
N PHE A 54 5.40 -2.10 -3.03
CA PHE A 54 4.42 -3.13 -2.65
C PHE A 54 2.98 -2.73 -3.02
N ASP A 55 2.80 -1.81 -3.96
CA ASP A 55 1.49 -1.22 -4.25
C ASP A 55 0.46 -2.26 -4.74
N GLU A 56 0.93 -3.23 -5.51
CA GLU A 56 0.19 -4.37 -6.06
C GLU A 56 0.17 -5.60 -5.16
N SER A 57 0.84 -5.56 -4.00
CA SER A 57 0.86 -6.69 -3.08
C SER A 57 -0.55 -7.04 -2.57
N ARG A 58 -0.82 -8.32 -2.35
CA ARG A 58 -2.04 -8.77 -1.67
C ARG A 58 -1.92 -8.73 -0.15
N LEU A 59 -0.73 -8.40 0.36
CA LEU A 59 -0.45 -8.26 1.79
C LEU A 59 -0.76 -6.84 2.26
N SER A 60 -1.32 -6.73 3.46
CA SER A 60 -1.49 -5.48 4.18
C SER A 60 -0.13 -4.86 4.54
N ILE A 61 -0.11 -3.56 4.81
CA ILE A 61 1.11 -2.88 5.29
C ILE A 61 1.73 -3.61 6.49
N PRO A 62 0.99 -4.01 7.55
CA PRO A 62 1.56 -4.79 8.65
C PRO A 62 2.19 -6.12 8.20
N GLU A 63 1.54 -6.87 7.32
CA GLU A 63 2.07 -8.14 6.81
C GLU A 63 3.35 -7.95 5.99
N VAL A 64 3.40 -6.92 5.13
CA VAL A 64 4.62 -6.54 4.39
C VAL A 64 5.76 -6.20 5.35
N LEU A 65 5.48 -5.45 6.43
CA LEU A 65 6.49 -5.09 7.43
C LEU A 65 7.00 -6.31 8.19
N ILE A 66 6.10 -7.22 8.59
CA ILE A 66 6.47 -8.48 9.27
C ILE A 66 7.32 -9.35 8.34
N LEU A 67 6.90 -9.53 7.09
CA LEU A 67 7.64 -10.29 6.09
C LEU A 67 9.07 -9.74 5.91
N LYS A 68 9.19 -8.41 5.79
CA LYS A 68 10.49 -7.76 5.66
C LYS A 68 11.36 -7.95 6.90
N TYR A 69 10.77 -7.85 8.09
CA TYR A 69 11.45 -8.10 9.36
C TYR A 69 11.99 -9.54 9.45
N LEU A 70 11.17 -10.54 9.13
CA LEU A 70 11.55 -11.96 9.15
C LEU A 70 12.68 -12.26 8.17
N ARG A 71 12.65 -11.68 6.96
CA ARG A 71 13.78 -11.76 6.03
C ARG A 71 15.07 -11.20 6.60
N VAL A 72 15.02 -10.02 7.24
CA VAL A 72 16.20 -9.41 7.87
C VAL A 72 16.76 -10.29 9.00
N LYS A 73 15.89 -11.02 9.70
CA LYS A 73 16.27 -12.01 10.72
C LYS A 73 16.77 -13.34 10.15
N LYS A 74 16.85 -13.49 8.82
CA LYS A 74 17.27 -14.72 8.13
C LYS A 74 16.44 -15.94 8.55
N THR A 75 15.16 -15.73 8.85
CA THR A 75 14.22 -16.84 9.07
C THR A 75 14.10 -17.66 7.78
N SER A 76 13.95 -18.99 7.90
CA SER A 76 13.85 -19.85 6.72
C SER A 76 12.60 -19.51 5.91
N ASN A 77 12.73 -19.57 4.57
CA ASN A 77 11.62 -19.29 3.66
C ASN A 77 10.45 -20.25 3.91
N GLU A 78 10.75 -21.53 4.12
CA GLU A 78 9.76 -22.57 4.44
C GLU A 78 8.91 -22.18 5.66
N TRP A 79 9.56 -21.69 6.73
CA TRP A 79 8.85 -21.25 7.93
C TRP A 79 8.01 -20.01 7.68
N ILE A 80 8.49 -19.06 6.88
CA ILE A 80 7.74 -17.85 6.53
C ILE A 80 6.50 -18.22 5.69
N VAL A 81 6.66 -19.08 4.69
CA VAL A 81 5.57 -19.57 3.83
C VAL A 81 4.47 -20.20 4.67
N ASP A 82 4.85 -21.14 5.55
CA ASP A 82 3.93 -21.83 6.45
C ASP A 82 3.24 -20.83 7.40
N LYS A 83 4.03 -20.00 8.10
CA LYS A 83 3.50 -19.18 9.18
C LYS A 83 2.66 -17.99 8.71
N MET A 84 3.05 -17.38 7.60
CA MET A 84 2.37 -16.22 7.03
C MET A 84 1.30 -16.63 6.00
N ASN A 85 1.19 -17.91 5.66
CA ASN A 85 0.28 -18.44 4.63
C ASN A 85 0.42 -17.68 3.29
N VAL A 86 1.67 -17.51 2.84
CA VAL A 86 2.02 -16.80 1.61
C VAL A 86 2.70 -17.74 0.62
N SER A 87 2.67 -17.40 -0.67
CA SER A 87 3.37 -18.19 -1.69
C SER A 87 4.89 -17.98 -1.64
N GLU A 88 5.66 -19.00 -2.03
CA GLU A 88 7.14 -18.92 -2.11
C GLU A 88 7.65 -17.70 -2.90
N PRO A 89 7.09 -17.32 -4.07
CA PRO A 89 7.52 -16.12 -4.79
C PRO A 89 7.43 -14.84 -3.96
N THR A 90 6.39 -14.73 -3.11
CA THR A 90 6.21 -13.59 -2.21
C THR A 90 7.34 -13.48 -1.18
N VAL A 91 7.92 -14.63 -0.79
CA VAL A 91 9.01 -14.70 0.20
C VAL A 91 10.37 -14.41 -0.41
N VAL A 92 10.52 -14.33 -1.74
CA VAL A 92 11.79 -13.97 -2.39
C VAL A 92 11.81 -12.57 -3.04
N ASP A 93 10.65 -12.02 -3.42
CA ASP A 93 10.47 -10.68 -4.03
C ASP A 93 11.00 -9.50 -3.18
#